data_AF-A0A367LY64-F1
#
_entry.id   AF-A0A367LY64-F1
#
_cell.length_a   1.000
_cell.length_b   1.000
_cell.length_c   1.000
_cell.angle_alpha   90.00
_cell.angle_beta   90.00
_cell.angle_gamma   90.00
#
_symmetry.space_group_name_H-M   'P 1'
#
loop_
_entity.id
_entity.type
_entity.pdbx_description
1 polymer ?
#
loop_
_entity_poly.entity_id
_entity_poly.type
_entity_poly.pdbx_seq_one_letter_code
_entity_poly.pdbx_strand_id
1 'polypeptide(L)' 'QYPRNLLRVIEDGIVEQQFTGFERMQPMPGFAGKLDDEQLTDLLNYLRQTWGGLPGDLGPQQVAQLKMESASAHTVKVK' A
#
# COMPACT_ATOMS: atom_id res chain seq x y z
N GLN A 1 4.34 -7.25 11.23
CA GLN A 1 3.38 -6.31 10.62
C GLN A 1 3.38 -6.52 9.12
N TYR A 2 2.21 -6.70 8.51
CA TYR A 2 2.08 -7.24 7.15
C TYR A 2 2.37 -6.17 6.07
N PRO A 3 3.46 -6.28 5.29
CA PRO A 3 3.81 -5.32 4.22
C PRO A 3 2.71 -5.15 3.17
N ARG A 4 1.85 -6.18 3.03
CA ARG A 4 0.73 -6.21 2.10
C ARG A 4 -0.27 -5.06 2.29
N ASN A 5 -0.59 -4.69 3.53
CA ASN A 5 -1.57 -3.63 3.78
C ASN A 5 -1.02 -2.26 3.39
N LEU A 6 0.24 -2.01 3.73
CA LEU A 6 0.92 -0.77 3.35
C LEU A 6 1.06 -0.68 1.83
N LEU A 7 1.45 -1.77 1.17
CA LEU A 7 1.52 -1.86 -0.29
C LEU A 7 0.17 -1.53 -0.94
N ARG A 8 -0.94 -2.10 -0.44
CA ARG A 8 -2.29 -1.81 -0.97
C ARG A 8 -2.67 -0.35 -0.79
N VAL A 9 -2.37 0.24 0.37
CA VAL A 9 -2.65 1.66 0.63
C VAL A 9 -1.86 2.56 -0.32
N ILE A 10 -0.61 2.23 -0.65
CA ILE A 10 0.20 3.01 -1.60
C ILE A 10 -0.34 2.82 -3.03
N GLU A 11 -0.60 1.59 -3.45
CA GLU A 11 -1.06 1.30 -4.82
C GLU A 11 -2.46 1.86 -5.09
N ASP A 12 -3.43 1.58 -4.23
CA ASP A 12 -4.84 1.90 -4.47
C ASP A 12 -5.28 3.21 -3.82
N GLY A 13 -4.53 3.65 -2.82
CA GLY A 13 -4.91 4.78 -2.01
C GLY A 13 -5.91 4.44 -0.90
N ILE A 14 -6.45 5.49 -0.30
CA ILE A 14 -7.48 5.44 0.73
C ILE A 14 -8.65 6.27 0.23
N VAL A 15 -9.82 5.65 0.14
CA VAL A 15 -11.07 6.34 -0.18
C VAL A 15 -11.46 7.31 0.91
N GLU A 16 -12.30 8.28 0.59
CA GLU A 16 -12.87 9.16 1.60
C GLU A 16 -13.55 8.34 2.72
N GLN A 17 -13.29 8.72 3.97
CA GLN A 17 -13.98 8.19 5.14
C GLN A 17 -14.63 9.34 5.89
N GLN A 18 -15.92 9.18 6.19
CA GLN A 18 -16.65 10.11 7.05
C GLN A 18 -16.41 9.71 8.49
N PHE A 19 -15.82 10.60 9.29
CA PHE A 19 -15.77 10.44 10.74
C PHE A 19 -16.99 11.13 11.38
N THR A 20 -17.33 10.73 12.60
CA THR A 20 -18.40 11.40 13.35
C THR A 20 -18.01 12.85 13.62
N GLY A 21 -18.85 13.81 13.23
CA GLY A 21 -18.59 15.25 13.37
C GLY A 21 -18.30 15.94 12.03
N PHE A 22 -17.49 17.01 12.07
CA PHE A 22 -17.06 17.77 10.88
C PHE A 22 -15.75 17.25 10.26
N GLU A 23 -15.16 16.21 10.84
CA GLU A 23 -13.91 15.65 10.35
C GLU A 23 -14.16 14.73 9.16
N ARG A 24 -13.52 15.04 8.03
CA ARG A 24 -13.49 14.17 6.85
C ARG A 24 -12.07 13.74 6.61
N MET A 25 -11.86 12.44 6.39
CA MET A 25 -10.61 11.95 5.88
C MET A 25 -10.52 12.31 4.40
N GLN A 26 -9.58 13.20 4.05
CA GLN A 26 -9.32 13.52 2.65
C GLN A 26 -8.84 12.25 1.93
N PRO A 27 -9.29 12.02 0.69
CA PRO A 27 -8.86 10.85 -0.07
C PRO A 27 -7.35 10.92 -0.30
N MET A 28 -6.68 9.78 -0.10
CA MET A 28 -5.31 9.59 -0.52
C MET A 28 -5.36 8.88 -1.88
N PRO A 29 -5.07 9.55 -3.00
CA PRO A 29 -5.04 8.87 -4.29
C PRO A 29 -3.89 7.85 -4.34
N GLY A 30 -4.17 6.69 -4.93
CA GLY A 30 -3.17 5.65 -5.14
C GLY A 30 -2.08 6.04 -6.15
N PHE A 31 -1.00 5.28 -6.09
CA PHE A 31 0.18 5.37 -6.96
C PHE A 31 0.22 4.26 -8.03
N ALA A 32 -0.83 3.45 -8.17
CA ALA A 32 -0.90 2.41 -9.19
C ALA A 32 -0.52 2.94 -10.59
N GLY A 33 0.47 2.30 -11.20
CA GLY A 33 1.00 2.68 -12.53
C GLY A 33 1.84 3.95 -12.56
N LYS A 34 2.10 4.59 -11.42
CA LYS A 34 2.96 5.79 -11.30
C LYS A 34 4.35 5.50 -10.74
N LEU A 35 4.49 4.37 -10.04
CA LEU A 35 5.75 3.90 -9.49
C LEU A 35 6.14 2.59 -10.17
N ASP A 36 7.41 2.46 -10.51
CA ASP A 36 7.99 1.16 -10.84
C ASP A 36 8.20 0.32 -9.56
N ASP A 37 8.56 -0.95 -9.73
CA ASP A 37 8.69 -1.87 -8.60
C ASP A 37 9.88 -1.53 -7.69
N GLU A 38 10.92 -0.86 -8.20
CA GLU A 38 12.07 -0.40 -7.38
C GLU A 38 11.65 0.80 -6.52
N GLN A 39 11.02 1.80 -7.12
CA GLN A 39 10.50 2.98 -6.43
C GLN A 39 9.45 2.61 -5.37
N LEU A 40 8.58 1.64 -5.67
CA LEU A 40 7.61 1.13 -4.71
C LEU A 40 8.31 0.43 -3.53
N THR A 41 9.38 -0.32 -3.80
CA THR A 41 10.17 -1.00 -2.76
C THR A 41 10.88 0.00 -1.86
N ASP A 42 11.50 1.02 -2.44
CA ASP A 42 12.18 2.09 -1.70
C ASP A 42 11.21 2.85 -0.80
N LEU A 43 10.05 3.23 -1.34
CA LEU A 43 9.00 3.90 -0.57
C LEU A 43 8.49 3.02 0.57
N LEU A 44 8.26 1.73 0.32
CA LEU A 44 7.85 0.78 1.36
C LEU A 44 8.89 0.67 2.47
N ASN A 45 10.16 0.51 2.13
CA ASN A 45 11.25 0.41 3.09
C ASN A 45 11.41 1.71 3.89
N TYR A 46 11.34 2.86 3.24
CA TYR A 46 11.35 4.16 3.90
C TYR A 46 10.22 4.29 4.92
N LEU A 47 8.96 4.06 4.51
CA LEU A 47 7.81 4.19 5.41
C LEU A 47 7.88 3.20 6.60
N ARG A 48 8.34 1.97 6.33
CA ARG A 48 8.54 0.92 7.35
C ARG A 48 9.58 1.32 8.40
N GLN A 49 10.68 1.94 7.98
CA GLN A 49 11.74 2.38 8.88
C GLN A 49 11.32 3.64 9.66
N THR A 50 10.74 4.62 8.97
CA THR A 50 10.44 5.93 9.56
C THR A 50 9.27 5.89 10.53
N TRP A 51 8.19 5.15 10.22
CA TRP A 51 6.98 5.12 11.06
C TRP A 51 6.61 3.72 11.54
N GLY A 52 7.10 2.66 10.89
CA GLY A 52 6.79 1.28 11.26
C GLY A 52 7.68 0.70 12.36
N GLY A 53 8.86 1.28 12.62
CA GLY A 53 9.88 0.68 13.49
C GLY A 53 10.36 -0.70 12.98
N LEU A 54 10.20 -0.96 11.67
CA LEU A 54 10.52 -2.22 11.02
C LEU A 54 11.78 -2.09 10.18
N PRO A 55 12.51 -3.20 9.92
CA PRO A 55 13.59 -3.18 8.96
C PRO A 55 13.08 -2.86 7.55
N GLY A 56 13.92 -2.12 6.81
CA GLY A 56 13.75 -1.78 5.40
C GLY A 56 14.51 -2.76 4.50
N ASP A 57 14.25 -4.05 4.71
CA ASP A 57 14.95 -5.18 4.10
C ASP A 57 14.10 -5.89 3.03
N LEU A 58 13.00 -5.26 2.57
CA LEU A 58 12.21 -5.82 1.47
C LEU A 58 12.99 -5.71 0.17
N GLY A 59 13.12 -6.85 -0.52
CA GLY A 59 13.67 -6.90 -1.87
C GLY A 59 12.59 -6.64 -2.96
N PRO A 60 12.97 -6.12 -4.13
CA PRO A 60 12.03 -5.83 -5.22
C PRO A 60 11.20 -7.04 -5.66
N GLN A 61 11.81 -8.23 -5.70
CA GLN A 61 11.11 -9.47 -6.08
C GLN A 61 10.02 -9.84 -5.06
N GLN A 62 10.27 -9.61 -3.77
CA GLN A 62 9.30 -9.86 -2.72
C GLN A 62 8.13 -8.89 -2.81
N VAL A 63 8.39 -7.62 -3.13
CA VAL A 63 7.36 -6.59 -3.35
C VAL A 63 6.53 -6.92 -4.59
N ALA A 64 7.15 -7.34 -5.69
CA ALA A 64 6.45 -7.78 -6.90
C ALA A 64 5.55 -8.99 -6.62
N GLN A 65 6.01 -9.95 -5.84
CA GLN A 65 5.19 -11.09 -5.41
C GLN A 65 3.98 -10.64 -4.58
N LEU A 66 4.18 -9.76 -3.59
CA LEU A 66 3.10 -9.21 -2.77
C LEU A 66 2.08 -8.43 -3.61
N LYS A 67 2.54 -7.71 -4.65
CA LYS A 67 1.67 -6.99 -5.60
C LYS A 67 0.79 -7.96 -6.39
N MET A 68 1.34 -9.06 -6.90
CA MET A 68 0.58 -10.10 -7.60
C MET A 68 -0.43 -10.83 -6.70
N GLU A 69 -0.02 -11.18 -5.47
CA GLU A 69 -0.91 -11.80 -4.47
C GLU A 69 -2.06 -10.87 -4.07
N SER A 70 -1.81 -9.56 -4.06
CA SER A 70 -2.82 -8.54 -3.74
C SER A 70 -3.82 -8.34 -4.88
N ALA A 71 -3.36 -8.36 -6.14
CA ALA A 71 -4.22 -8.31 -7.32
C ALA A 71 -5.16 -9.53 -7.41
N SER A 72 -4.66 -10.71 -7.03
CA SER A 72 -5.43 -11.97 -7.05
C SER A 72 -6.53 -12.04 -5.98
N ALA A 73 -6.40 -11.29 -4.88
CA ALA A 73 -7.40 -11.26 -3.82
C ALA A 73 -8.55 -10.27 -4.10
N HIS A 74 -8.34 -9.26 -4.95
CA HIS A 74 -9.37 -8.27 -5.30
C HIS A 74 -10.41 -8.81 -6.29
N THR A 75 -10.09 -9.87 -7.04
CA THR A 75 -10.99 -10.51 -8.01
C THR A 75 -11.98 -11.51 -7.42
N VAL A 76 -11.93 -11.78 -6.10
CA VAL A 76 -12.71 -12.87 -5.47
C VAL A 76 -14.04 -12.44 -4.84
N LYS A 77 -14.41 -11.14 -4.83
CA LYS A 77 -15.71 -10.71 -4.28
C LYS A 77 -16.45 -9.73 -5.18
N VAL A 78 -17.03 -10.25 -6.25
CA VAL A 78 -18.23 -9.68 -6.87
C VAL A 78 -19.23 -10.82 -7.11
N LYS A 79 -19.98 -11.15 -6.06
CA LYS A 79 -21.25 -11.89 -6.14
C LYS A 79 -22.16 -11.39 -5.04
#